data_AF-A0ABD3VXQ0-F1
#
_entry.id   AF-A0ABD3VXQ0-F1
#
_cell.length_a   1.000
_cell.length_b   1.000
_cell.length_c   1.000
_cell.angle_alpha   90.00
_cell.angle_beta   90.00
_cell.angle_gamma   90.00
#
_symmetry.space_group_name_H-M   'P 1'
#
loop_
_entity.id
_entity.type
_entity.pdbx_description
1 polymer ?
#
loop_
_entity_poly.entity_id
_entity_poly.type
_entity_poly.pdbx_seq_one_letter_code
_entity_poly.pdbx_strand_id
1 'polypeptide(L)'
;MLAFYACLQQKCASYIFKLSQECLICVFIRNDINEARNLCYLNSTTMVNVPGLLLFSKTKIIQASAVEYHPNVTEIAKRGYIKARIQKLGTIVCTHLSTPFLGSLYPEAFHKYGNYSVQNMAEVNKLLAAVKGITPLVLAGDFNTGPGQPKSDVCAELPESYNVLTSSEARLVPTTINKCTFCTGNTWLKQDCGWTIDHIFLRGHTLKCITRILDDPYVQKQHYISDHYGVMATIKVRKSKY
;
A
#
# COMPACT_ATOMS: atom_id res chain seq x y z
N MET A 1 7.16 18.88 3.08
CA MET A 1 6.60 18.42 1.78
C MET A 1 5.16 18.90 1.56
N LEU A 2 4.30 18.94 2.58
CA LEU A 2 2.85 19.12 2.37
C LEU A 2 2.31 20.56 2.43
N ALA A 3 3.10 21.57 2.79
CA ALA A 3 2.58 22.91 3.08
C ALA A 3 1.99 23.63 1.84
N PHE A 4 2.65 23.53 0.70
CA PHE A 4 2.18 24.15 -0.56
C PHE A 4 0.90 23.48 -1.07
N TYR A 5 0.92 22.15 -1.17
CA TYR A 5 -0.26 21.39 -1.60
C TYR A 5 -1.45 21.59 -0.65
N ALA A 6 -1.22 21.57 0.67
CA ALA A 6 -2.27 21.82 1.65
C ALA A 6 -2.88 23.22 1.50
N CYS A 7 -2.06 24.25 1.26
CA CYS A 7 -2.54 25.61 0.99
C CYS A 7 -3.40 25.66 -0.28
N LEU A 8 -2.91 25.05 -1.35
CA LEU A 8 -3.62 24.91 -2.62
C LEU A 8 -4.97 24.21 -2.41
N GLN A 9 -5.01 23.08 -1.71
CA GLN A 9 -6.25 22.37 -1.42
C GLN A 9 -7.22 23.25 -0.61
N GLN A 10 -6.76 23.95 0.42
CA GLN A 10 -7.62 24.80 1.25
C GLN A 10 -8.21 26.01 0.50
N LYS A 11 -7.46 26.60 -0.43
CA LYS A 11 -7.85 27.85 -1.11
C LYS A 11 -8.40 27.63 -2.51
N CYS A 12 -8.06 26.51 -3.15
CA CYS A 12 -8.28 26.26 -4.57
C CYS A 12 -8.76 24.83 -4.88
N ALA A 13 -9.32 24.07 -3.92
CA ALA A 13 -9.80 22.69 -4.12
C ALA A 13 -10.61 22.51 -5.42
N SER A 14 -11.55 23.42 -5.69
CA SER A 14 -12.44 23.36 -6.86
C SER A 14 -11.73 23.49 -8.22
N TYR A 15 -10.47 23.97 -8.23
CA TYR A 15 -9.64 24.09 -9.43
C TYR A 15 -8.61 22.96 -9.52
N ILE A 16 -8.05 22.51 -8.40
CA ILE A 16 -7.00 21.48 -8.36
C ILE A 16 -7.51 20.13 -8.84
N PHE A 17 -8.72 19.73 -8.43
CA PHE A 17 -9.33 18.48 -8.89
C PHE A 17 -9.83 18.52 -10.33
N LYS A 18 -9.71 19.67 -11.02
CA LYS A 18 -9.94 19.79 -12.48
C LYS A 18 -8.67 19.62 -13.29
N LEU A 19 -7.50 19.59 -12.65
CA LEU A 19 -6.24 19.34 -13.35
C LEU A 19 -6.23 17.92 -13.91
N SER A 20 -5.48 17.72 -14.99
CA SER A 20 -5.17 16.36 -15.45
C SER A 20 -4.44 15.61 -14.33
N GLN A 21 -4.58 14.29 -14.31
CA GLN A 21 -3.93 13.42 -13.34
C GLN A 21 -2.42 13.67 -13.24
N GLU A 22 -1.75 13.84 -14.38
CA GLU A 22 -0.32 14.12 -14.49
C GLU A 22 0.07 15.45 -13.84
N CYS A 23 -0.71 16.51 -14.09
CA CYS A 23 -0.51 17.81 -13.47
C CYS A 23 -0.76 17.76 -11.96
N LEU A 24 -1.82 17.07 -11.53
CA LEU A 24 -2.16 16.94 -10.11
C LEU A 24 -1.03 16.26 -9.32
N ILE A 25 -0.52 15.13 -9.82
CA ILE A 25 0.60 14.41 -9.20
C ILE A 25 1.86 15.27 -9.21
N CYS A 26 2.16 15.90 -10.34
CA CYS A 26 3.35 16.72 -10.46
C CYS A 26 3.31 17.90 -9.48
N VAL A 27 2.16 18.56 -9.29
CA VAL A 27 2.01 19.62 -8.28
C VAL A 27 2.15 19.05 -6.87
N PHE A 28 1.57 17.88 -6.59
CA PHE A 28 1.63 17.25 -5.27
C PHE A 28 3.05 16.90 -4.80
N ILE A 29 3.89 16.36 -5.69
CA ILE A 29 5.27 15.96 -5.36
C ILE A 29 6.25 17.14 -5.27
N ARG A 30 5.80 18.37 -5.56
CA ARG A 30 6.63 19.59 -5.55
C ARG A 30 6.31 20.43 -4.33
N ASN A 31 7.37 20.98 -3.74
CA ASN A 31 7.25 21.79 -2.52
C ASN A 31 7.22 23.29 -2.81
N ASP A 32 7.44 23.69 -4.06
CA ASP A 32 7.61 25.07 -4.49
C ASP A 32 6.77 25.39 -5.73
N ILE A 33 6.18 26.59 -5.75
CA ILE A 33 5.29 27.04 -6.82
C ILE A 33 6.04 27.30 -8.13
N ASN A 34 7.29 27.76 -8.08
CA ASN A 34 8.09 28.02 -9.27
C ASN A 34 8.56 26.70 -9.89
N GLU A 35 8.94 25.72 -9.08
CA GLU A 35 9.21 24.35 -9.55
C GLU A 35 7.97 23.71 -10.17
N ALA A 36 6.81 23.78 -9.50
CA ALA A 36 5.56 23.25 -10.03
C ALA A 36 5.20 23.91 -11.37
N ARG A 37 5.34 25.23 -11.47
CA ARG A 37 5.09 25.96 -12.73
C ARG A 37 6.05 25.52 -13.84
N ASN A 38 7.35 25.48 -13.56
CA ASN A 38 8.35 25.24 -14.60
C ASN A 38 8.42 23.76 -15.03
N LEU A 39 8.16 22.82 -14.12
CA LEU A 39 8.32 21.38 -14.39
C LEU A 39 7.00 20.69 -14.72
N CYS A 40 5.87 21.14 -14.18
CA CYS A 40 4.58 20.49 -14.44
C CYS A 40 3.87 21.07 -15.66
N TYR A 41 4.01 22.37 -15.93
CA TYR A 41 3.31 23.03 -17.03
C TYR A 41 4.14 23.18 -18.31
N LEU A 42 5.48 23.30 -18.20
CA LEU A 42 6.33 23.61 -19.37
C LEU A 42 7.12 22.40 -19.90
N ASN A 43 7.23 21.30 -19.15
CA ASN A 43 8.08 20.15 -19.51
C ASN A 43 7.46 18.81 -19.03
N SER A 44 6.36 18.39 -19.66
CA SER A 44 5.49 17.31 -19.15
C SER A 44 5.92 15.88 -19.53
N THR A 45 7.19 15.49 -19.31
CA THR A 45 7.64 14.10 -19.50
C THR A 45 7.89 13.36 -18.17
N THR A 46 7.20 13.75 -17.10
CA THR A 46 7.39 13.09 -15.79
C THR A 46 6.54 11.82 -15.73
N MET A 47 7.16 10.66 -15.96
CA MET A 47 6.57 9.37 -15.61
C MET A 47 6.73 9.13 -14.11
N VAL A 48 5.63 9.16 -13.36
CA VAL A 48 5.62 8.87 -11.92
C VAL A 48 4.97 7.52 -11.68
N ASN A 49 5.61 6.67 -10.86
CA ASN A 49 4.95 5.50 -10.30
C ASN A 49 3.96 5.93 -9.23
N VAL A 50 2.79 6.41 -9.66
CA VAL A 50 1.78 7.02 -8.79
C VAL A 50 1.36 6.09 -7.64
N PRO A 51 1.13 4.78 -7.88
CA PRO A 51 0.84 3.86 -6.78
C PRO A 51 2.01 3.56 -5.85
N GLY A 52 3.23 3.95 -6.21
CA GLY A 52 4.44 3.67 -5.42
C GLY A 52 4.78 2.18 -5.32
N LEU A 53 4.23 1.34 -6.21
CA LEU A 53 4.41 -0.11 -6.15
C LEU A 53 5.56 -0.57 -7.03
N LEU A 54 6.41 -1.43 -6.48
CA LEU A 54 7.49 -2.09 -7.20
C LEU A 54 7.53 -3.57 -6.83
N LEU A 55 7.82 -4.42 -7.80
CA LEU A 55 8.02 -5.85 -7.60
C LEU A 55 9.35 -6.27 -8.22
N PHE A 56 10.29 -6.67 -7.37
CA PHE A 56 11.58 -7.20 -7.78
C PHE A 56 11.66 -8.69 -7.51
N SER A 57 12.35 -9.42 -8.39
CA SER A 57 12.52 -10.86 -8.23
C SER A 57 13.88 -11.30 -8.75
N LYS A 58 14.60 -12.08 -7.94
CA LYS A 58 15.81 -12.80 -8.36
C LYS A 58 15.48 -13.97 -9.30
N THR A 59 14.21 -14.37 -9.36
CA THR A 59 13.69 -15.42 -10.25
C THR A 59 12.95 -14.81 -11.42
N LYS A 60 13.03 -15.42 -12.61
CA LYS A 60 12.42 -14.89 -13.84
C LYS A 60 10.93 -14.58 -13.65
N ILE A 61 10.56 -13.33 -13.91
CA ILE A 61 9.17 -12.88 -14.06
C ILE A 61 8.72 -13.31 -15.46
N ILE A 62 7.68 -14.14 -15.53
CA ILE A 62 7.14 -14.65 -16.79
C ILE A 62 6.13 -13.67 -17.38
N GLN A 63 5.33 -13.05 -16.52
CA GLN A 63 4.32 -12.07 -16.89
C GLN A 63 4.11 -11.13 -15.72
N ALA A 64 3.89 -9.84 -16.00
CA ALA A 64 3.50 -8.86 -15.00
C ALA A 64 2.46 -7.89 -15.57
N SER A 65 1.60 -7.38 -14.69
CA SER A 65 0.62 -6.36 -15.00
C SER A 65 0.39 -5.49 -13.76
N ALA A 66 0.24 -4.18 -13.93
CA ALA A 66 -0.24 -3.28 -12.90
C ALA A 66 -1.72 -2.95 -13.16
N VAL A 67 -2.52 -2.86 -12.10
CA VAL A 67 -3.95 -2.55 -12.19
C VAL A 67 -4.30 -1.51 -11.13
N GLU A 68 -4.91 -0.42 -11.56
CA GLU A 68 -5.43 0.62 -10.67
C GLU A 68 -6.80 0.21 -10.09
N TYR A 69 -7.04 0.57 -8.84
CA TYR A 69 -8.35 0.35 -8.23
C TYR A 69 -9.40 1.30 -8.81
N HIS A 70 -9.01 2.53 -9.18
CA HIS A 70 -9.92 3.57 -9.66
C HIS A 70 -9.42 4.22 -10.96
N PRO A 71 -9.40 3.51 -12.09
CA PRO A 71 -8.78 4.01 -13.33
C PRO A 71 -9.44 5.27 -13.91
N ASN A 72 -10.71 5.50 -13.57
CA ASN A 72 -11.51 6.61 -14.08
C ASN A 72 -11.74 7.72 -13.03
N VAL A 73 -10.96 7.73 -11.95
CA VAL A 73 -11.04 8.74 -10.90
C VAL A 73 -9.72 9.49 -10.85
N THR A 74 -9.79 10.82 -10.73
CA THR A 74 -8.61 11.65 -10.52
C THR A 74 -8.23 11.60 -9.04
N GLU A 75 -7.08 11.02 -8.73
CA GLU A 75 -6.60 10.78 -7.36
C GLU A 75 -5.11 11.15 -7.25
N ILE A 76 -4.75 11.95 -6.26
CA ILE A 76 -3.37 12.32 -5.94
C ILE A 76 -2.52 11.06 -5.68
N ALA A 77 -3.05 10.17 -4.85
CA ALA A 77 -2.43 8.87 -4.54
C ALA A 77 -3.25 7.75 -5.15
N LYS A 78 -3.10 7.55 -6.47
CA LYS A 78 -3.70 6.38 -7.15
C LYS A 78 -3.28 5.10 -6.46
N ARG A 79 -4.24 4.27 -6.08
CA ARG A 79 -3.97 2.94 -5.50
C ARG A 79 -4.14 1.84 -6.54
N GLY A 80 -3.45 0.73 -6.34
CA GLY A 80 -3.50 -0.40 -7.26
C GLY A 80 -2.78 -1.62 -6.73
N TYR A 81 -2.62 -2.61 -7.60
CA TYR A 81 -1.80 -3.78 -7.34
C TYR A 81 -0.99 -4.17 -8.56
N ILE A 82 0.18 -4.77 -8.33
CA ILE A 82 0.96 -5.47 -9.35
C ILE A 82 0.69 -6.95 -9.20
N LYS A 83 0.30 -7.61 -10.30
CA LYS A 83 0.19 -9.07 -10.40
C LYS A 83 1.32 -9.58 -11.29
N ALA A 84 2.15 -10.46 -10.77
CA ALA A 84 3.24 -11.08 -11.50
C ALA A 84 3.22 -12.61 -11.37
N ARG A 85 3.48 -13.32 -12.47
CA ARG A 85 3.74 -14.77 -12.45
C ARG A 85 5.24 -15.00 -12.45
N ILE A 86 5.75 -15.58 -11.38
CA ILE A 86 7.19 -15.83 -11.18
C ILE A 86 7.47 -17.32 -11.36
N GLN A 87 8.51 -17.64 -12.14
CA GLN A 87 8.90 -19.01 -12.43
C GLN A 87 9.09 -19.82 -11.12
N LYS A 88 8.55 -21.04 -11.06
CA LYS A 88 8.58 -21.95 -9.89
C LYS A 88 7.84 -21.47 -8.63
N LEU A 89 7.51 -20.18 -8.49
CA LEU A 89 6.81 -19.63 -7.32
C LEU A 89 5.30 -19.51 -7.54
N GLY A 90 4.84 -19.29 -8.76
CA GLY A 90 3.42 -19.06 -9.06
C GLY A 90 3.08 -17.58 -9.13
N THR A 91 1.88 -17.20 -8.70
CA THR A 91 1.42 -15.81 -8.79
C THR A 91 1.77 -15.05 -7.51
N ILE A 92 2.42 -13.90 -7.67
CA ILE A 92 2.64 -12.91 -6.61
C ILE A 92 1.78 -11.69 -6.94
N VAL A 93 1.05 -11.19 -5.95
CA VAL A 93 0.34 -9.93 -6.03
C VAL A 93 0.87 -9.02 -4.94
N CYS A 94 1.32 -7.80 -5.29
CA CYS A 94 1.67 -6.78 -4.31
C CYS A 94 0.73 -5.58 -4.42
N THR A 95 0.31 -5.03 -3.28
CA THR A 95 -0.65 -3.92 -3.22
C THR A 95 -0.26 -2.88 -2.17
N HIS A 96 -0.89 -1.70 -2.26
CA HIS A 96 -0.89 -0.67 -1.24
C HIS A 96 -2.30 -0.06 -1.21
N LEU A 97 -3.06 -0.33 -0.15
CA LEU A 97 -4.46 0.08 -0.03
C LEU A 97 -4.60 1.45 0.63
N SER A 98 -5.78 2.06 0.49
CA SER A 98 -6.10 3.37 1.05
C SER A 98 -6.01 3.40 2.58
N THR A 99 -5.52 4.52 3.12
CA THR A 99 -5.28 4.76 4.56
C THR A 99 -6.14 5.91 5.07
N PRO A 100 -6.73 5.83 6.28
CA PRO A 100 -7.42 6.97 6.87
C PRO A 100 -6.44 8.02 7.44
N PHE A 101 -5.15 7.68 7.60
CA PHE A 101 -4.15 8.54 8.24
C PHE A 101 -3.95 9.89 7.54
N LEU A 102 -4.18 9.94 6.23
CA LEU A 102 -3.97 11.14 5.42
C LEU A 102 -5.25 11.94 5.17
N GLY A 103 -6.35 11.57 5.83
CA GLY A 103 -7.62 12.28 6.03
C GLY A 103 -7.85 13.55 5.20
N SER A 104 -7.34 14.67 5.70
CA SER A 104 -7.56 16.00 5.14
C SER A 104 -6.68 16.35 3.95
N LEU A 105 -5.59 15.63 3.71
CA LEU A 105 -4.63 15.88 2.63
C LEU A 105 -4.99 15.15 1.33
N TYR A 106 -5.86 14.16 1.41
CA TYR A 106 -6.33 13.36 0.28
C TYR A 106 -7.86 13.27 0.35
N PRO A 107 -8.61 14.27 -0.14
CA PRO A 107 -10.05 14.33 0.04
C PRO A 107 -10.81 13.36 -0.90
N GLU A 108 -10.12 12.60 -1.75
CA GLU A 108 -10.73 11.80 -2.81
C GLU A 108 -11.62 10.68 -2.27
N ALA A 109 -11.26 10.12 -1.12
CA ALA A 109 -12.09 9.14 -0.41
C ALA A 109 -13.47 9.71 -0.06
N PHE A 110 -13.54 10.99 0.30
CA PHE A 110 -14.80 11.63 0.70
C PHE A 110 -15.74 11.90 -0.48
N HIS A 111 -15.19 12.18 -1.68
CA HIS A 111 -16.02 12.48 -2.85
C HIS A 111 -16.79 11.26 -3.38
N LYS A 112 -16.20 10.07 -3.34
CA LYS A 112 -16.80 8.85 -3.90
C LYS A 112 -17.28 7.86 -2.84
N TYR A 113 -16.51 7.68 -1.77
CA TYR A 113 -16.74 6.64 -0.76
C TYR A 113 -17.25 7.20 0.57
N GLY A 114 -17.29 8.52 0.73
CA GLY A 114 -17.69 9.20 1.97
C GLY A 114 -16.65 9.10 3.09
N ASN A 115 -15.82 8.06 3.12
CA ASN A 115 -14.66 7.93 4.00
C ASN A 115 -13.68 6.84 3.50
N TYR A 116 -12.50 6.81 4.12
CA TYR A 116 -11.44 5.86 3.80
C TYR A 116 -11.72 4.41 4.15
N SER A 117 -12.49 4.15 5.21
CA SER A 117 -12.85 2.79 5.59
C SER A 117 -13.66 2.12 4.48
N VAL A 118 -14.61 2.85 3.89
CA VAL A 118 -15.43 2.36 2.77
C VAL A 118 -14.58 2.19 1.51
N GLN A 119 -13.65 3.11 1.23
CA GLN A 119 -12.72 2.98 0.10
C GLN A 119 -11.80 1.76 0.25
N ASN A 120 -11.13 1.61 1.39
CA ASN A 120 -10.23 0.49 1.67
C ASN A 120 -10.99 -0.85 1.54
N MET A 121 -12.19 -0.96 2.11
CA MET A 121 -13.04 -2.14 1.96
C MET A 121 -13.39 -2.43 0.50
N ALA A 122 -13.73 -1.41 -0.30
CA ALA A 122 -14.00 -1.58 -1.73
C ALA A 122 -12.77 -2.07 -2.51
N GLU A 123 -11.58 -1.59 -2.16
CA GLU A 123 -10.30 -2.01 -2.73
C GLU A 123 -9.94 -3.45 -2.34
N VAL A 124 -10.15 -3.84 -1.08
CA VAL A 124 -10.03 -5.23 -0.59
C VAL A 124 -10.93 -6.15 -1.41
N ASN A 125 -12.20 -5.80 -1.59
CA ASN A 125 -13.14 -6.61 -2.36
C ASN A 125 -12.72 -6.75 -3.83
N LYS A 126 -12.26 -5.67 -4.46
CA LYS A 126 -11.75 -5.69 -5.84
C LYS A 126 -10.48 -6.57 -5.95
N LEU A 127 -9.58 -6.50 -4.97
CA LEU A 127 -8.38 -7.32 -4.90
C LEU A 127 -8.71 -8.81 -4.74
N LEU A 128 -9.60 -9.16 -3.81
CA LEU A 128 -10.03 -10.54 -3.57
C LEU A 128 -10.71 -11.14 -4.80
N ALA A 129 -11.54 -10.37 -5.49
CA ALA A 129 -12.12 -10.76 -6.77
C ALA A 129 -11.03 -11.04 -7.83
N ALA A 130 -10.01 -10.18 -7.93
CA ALA A 130 -8.92 -10.32 -8.89
C ALA A 130 -8.02 -11.54 -8.62
N VAL A 131 -7.95 -12.02 -7.38
CA VAL A 131 -7.16 -13.20 -7.01
C VAL A 131 -7.99 -14.46 -6.76
N LYS A 132 -9.30 -14.41 -7.02
CA LYS A 132 -10.22 -15.55 -6.83
C LYS A 132 -9.75 -16.76 -7.66
N GLY A 133 -9.64 -17.92 -7.01
CA GLY A 133 -9.23 -19.17 -7.66
C GLY A 133 -7.75 -19.30 -8.00
N ILE A 134 -6.94 -18.24 -7.89
CA ILE A 134 -5.50 -18.30 -8.18
C ILE A 134 -4.79 -19.16 -7.13
N THR A 135 -4.05 -20.18 -7.57
CA THR A 135 -3.20 -21.02 -6.72
C THR A 135 -2.03 -21.60 -7.54
N PRO A 136 -0.79 -21.59 -7.02
CA PRO A 136 -0.40 -21.00 -5.74
C PRO A 136 -0.27 -19.46 -5.83
N LEU A 137 -0.52 -18.79 -4.70
CA LEU A 137 -0.57 -17.33 -4.58
C LEU A 137 0.21 -16.87 -3.34
N VAL A 138 0.98 -15.80 -3.52
CA VAL A 138 1.42 -14.90 -2.44
C VAL A 138 0.78 -13.54 -2.71
N LEU A 139 0.08 -13.01 -1.71
CA LEU A 139 -0.48 -11.66 -1.74
C LEU A 139 0.19 -10.85 -0.63
N ALA A 140 0.85 -9.74 -0.93
CA ALA A 140 1.66 -9.00 0.02
C ALA A 140 1.54 -7.49 -0.14
N GLY A 141 1.92 -6.73 0.88
CA GLY A 141 2.02 -5.27 0.82
C GLY A 141 1.44 -4.58 2.05
N ASP A 142 1.27 -3.27 1.93
CA ASP A 142 0.62 -2.44 2.95
C ASP A 142 -0.89 -2.42 2.68
N PHE A 143 -1.66 -3.11 3.51
CA PHE A 143 -3.10 -3.16 3.37
C PHE A 143 -3.81 -2.02 4.11
N ASN A 144 -3.08 -1.20 4.88
CA ASN A 144 -3.66 -0.19 5.77
C ASN A 144 -4.83 -0.74 6.61
N THR A 145 -4.73 -2.01 7.00
CA THR A 145 -5.70 -2.69 7.83
C THR A 145 -5.03 -3.80 8.62
N GLY A 146 -5.46 -4.02 9.85
CA GLY A 146 -4.87 -5.01 10.73
C GLY A 146 -5.65 -5.20 12.03
N PRO A 147 -5.50 -6.36 12.69
CA PRO A 147 -6.13 -6.62 13.97
C PRO A 147 -5.38 -5.88 15.08
N GLY A 148 -6.11 -5.47 16.12
CA GLY A 148 -5.48 -5.02 17.36
C GLY A 148 -4.81 -6.19 18.10
N GLN A 149 -3.64 -5.94 18.67
CA GLN A 149 -2.91 -6.91 19.50
C GLN A 149 -2.56 -6.25 20.84
N PRO A 150 -3.47 -6.29 21.84
CA PRO A 150 -3.28 -5.57 23.10
C PRO A 150 -2.00 -5.94 23.87
N LYS A 151 -1.53 -7.20 23.73
CA LYS A 151 -0.30 -7.67 24.39
C LYS A 151 0.99 -7.12 23.78
N SER A 152 0.91 -6.51 22.60
CA SER A 152 2.07 -6.01 21.84
C SER A 152 1.99 -4.49 21.56
N ASP A 153 1.08 -3.77 22.24
CA ASP A 153 0.82 -2.34 22.01
C ASP A 153 0.51 -2.00 20.54
N VAL A 154 -0.25 -2.89 19.89
CA VAL A 154 -0.70 -2.73 18.50
C VAL A 154 -2.19 -2.39 18.50
N CYS A 155 -2.54 -1.23 17.96
CA CYS A 155 -3.90 -0.82 17.69
C CYS A 155 -4.50 -1.55 16.48
N ALA A 156 -5.83 -1.70 16.48
CA ALA A 156 -6.55 -2.12 15.29
C ALA A 156 -6.58 -0.98 14.27
N GLU A 157 -6.50 -1.32 12.99
CA GLU A 157 -6.67 -0.39 11.87
C GLU A 157 -7.67 -0.99 10.90
N LEU A 158 -8.80 -0.32 10.66
CA LEU A 158 -9.87 -0.80 9.77
C LEU A 158 -10.17 -2.32 9.92
N PRO A 159 -10.39 -2.86 11.13
CA PRO A 159 -10.40 -4.31 11.38
C PRO A 159 -11.43 -5.08 10.54
N GLU A 160 -12.51 -4.44 10.10
CA GLU A 160 -13.50 -5.01 9.21
C GLU A 160 -12.89 -5.44 7.87
N SER A 161 -12.02 -4.62 7.27
CA SER A 161 -11.30 -4.95 6.03
C SER A 161 -10.36 -6.15 6.23
N TYR A 162 -9.65 -6.20 7.37
CA TYR A 162 -8.79 -7.31 7.73
C TYR A 162 -9.58 -8.62 7.91
N ASN A 163 -10.76 -8.55 8.52
CA ASN A 163 -11.63 -9.71 8.70
C ASN A 163 -12.07 -10.31 7.36
N VAL A 164 -12.33 -9.47 6.35
CA VAL A 164 -12.64 -9.94 4.99
C VAL A 164 -11.44 -10.64 4.34
N LEU A 165 -10.23 -10.09 4.47
CA LEU A 165 -8.99 -10.70 3.96
C LEU A 165 -8.68 -12.06 4.62
N THR A 166 -9.02 -12.22 5.90
CA THR A 166 -8.75 -13.43 6.68
C THR A 166 -9.92 -14.41 6.76
N SER A 167 -11.04 -14.08 6.09
CA SER A 167 -12.22 -14.93 6.05
C SER A 167 -11.94 -16.28 5.39
N SER A 168 -12.75 -17.29 5.76
CA SER A 168 -12.72 -18.61 5.14
C SER A 168 -12.98 -18.54 3.63
N GLU A 169 -13.78 -17.57 3.17
CA GLU A 169 -14.08 -17.32 1.76
C GLU A 169 -12.87 -16.81 0.98
N ALA A 170 -12.05 -15.94 1.59
CA ALA A 170 -10.80 -15.48 0.98
C ALA A 170 -9.80 -16.63 0.79
N ARG A 171 -9.87 -17.67 1.64
CA ARG A 171 -8.96 -18.84 1.63
C ARG A 171 -7.49 -18.41 1.60
N LEU A 172 -7.19 -17.35 2.36
CA LEU A 172 -5.86 -16.81 2.55
C LEU A 172 -5.40 -17.20 3.96
N VAL A 173 -4.19 -17.74 4.06
CA VAL A 173 -3.55 -17.96 5.36
C VAL A 173 -2.85 -16.66 5.75
N PRO A 174 -3.27 -15.95 6.81
CA PRO A 174 -2.57 -14.77 7.28
C PRO A 174 -1.22 -15.18 7.85
N THR A 175 -0.19 -14.39 7.57
CA THR A 175 1.09 -14.51 8.26
C THR A 175 1.08 -13.53 9.44
N THR A 176 0.75 -14.01 10.64
CA THR A 176 0.65 -13.13 11.81
C THR A 176 2.03 -12.71 12.30
N ILE A 177 2.27 -11.39 12.36
CA ILE A 177 3.41 -10.79 13.04
C ILE A 177 2.91 -10.22 14.36
N ASN A 178 3.50 -10.63 15.48
CA ASN A 178 3.10 -10.17 16.81
C ASN A 178 3.73 -8.81 17.20
N LYS A 179 4.02 -7.97 16.20
CA LYS A 179 4.69 -6.68 16.31
C LYS A 179 4.11 -5.73 15.26
N CYS A 180 4.06 -4.44 15.58
CA CYS A 180 3.72 -3.41 14.60
C CYS A 180 4.73 -3.39 13.44
N THR A 181 4.23 -3.04 12.25
CA THR A 181 5.01 -2.76 11.05
C THR A 181 5.10 -1.26 10.81
N PHE A 182 4.12 -0.50 11.28
CA PHE A 182 4.13 0.96 11.38
C PHE A 182 4.06 1.37 12.86
N CYS A 183 5.17 1.82 13.45
CA CYS A 183 5.35 1.83 14.91
C CYS A 183 5.66 3.19 15.51
N THR A 184 5.18 3.43 16.74
CA THR A 184 5.51 4.58 17.59
C THR A 184 7.02 4.77 17.82
N GLY A 185 7.74 3.66 17.95
CA GLY A 185 9.20 3.66 18.15
C GLY A 185 10.01 3.99 16.89
N ASN A 186 9.36 4.21 15.73
CA ASN A 186 10.06 4.67 14.55
C ASN A 186 10.30 6.18 14.65
N THR A 187 11.56 6.63 14.52
CA THR A 187 11.97 8.02 14.76
C THR A 187 11.30 9.06 13.85
N TRP A 188 10.62 8.60 12.81
CA TRP A 188 9.88 9.43 11.85
C TRP A 188 8.48 9.84 12.32
N LEU A 189 7.92 9.17 13.32
CA LEU A 189 6.50 9.24 13.62
C LEU A 189 6.25 9.76 15.03
N LYS A 190 5.25 10.64 15.14
CA LYS A 190 4.59 10.97 16.39
C LYS A 190 3.18 10.41 16.30
N GLN A 191 2.99 9.21 16.82
CA GLN A 191 1.70 8.53 16.87
C GLN A 191 1.51 7.92 18.26
N ASP A 192 0.25 7.67 18.62
CA ASP A 192 -0.10 7.23 19.98
C ASP A 192 -0.01 5.71 20.17
N CYS A 193 -0.06 4.92 19.08
CA CYS A 193 0.10 3.47 19.10
C CYS A 193 0.63 2.90 17.78
N GLY A 194 1.14 1.67 17.80
CA GLY A 194 1.63 0.99 16.60
C GLY A 194 0.53 0.23 15.86
N TRP A 195 0.74 -0.05 14.58
CA TRP A 195 -0.17 -0.86 13.76
C TRP A 195 0.58 -1.95 12.99
N THR A 196 -0.07 -3.10 12.79
CA THR A 196 0.41 -4.18 11.90
C THR A 196 -0.43 -4.16 10.64
N ILE A 197 -0.01 -3.39 9.64
CA ILE A 197 -0.75 -3.13 8.39
C ILE A 197 -0.05 -3.69 7.16
N ASP A 198 1.22 -4.07 7.28
CA ASP A 198 1.98 -4.76 6.25
C ASP A 198 1.82 -6.27 6.43
N HIS A 199 1.21 -6.93 5.45
CA HIS A 199 0.87 -8.34 5.54
C HIS A 199 1.42 -9.15 4.38
N ILE A 200 1.59 -10.45 4.63
CA ILE A 200 1.75 -11.47 3.60
C ILE A 200 0.61 -12.48 3.79
N PHE A 201 -0.05 -12.86 2.71
CA PHE A 201 -1.13 -13.82 2.67
C PHE A 201 -0.77 -14.92 1.68
N LEU A 202 -1.01 -16.17 2.06
CA LEU A 202 -0.63 -17.32 1.26
C LEU A 202 -1.85 -18.14 0.85
N ARG A 203 -1.84 -18.64 -0.39
CA ARG A 203 -2.74 -19.72 -0.84
C ARG A 203 -1.95 -20.79 -1.58
N GLY A 204 -2.10 -22.04 -1.14
CA GLY A 204 -1.42 -23.18 -1.74
C GLY A 204 0.07 -23.32 -1.40
N HIS A 205 0.69 -22.32 -0.77
CA HIS A 205 1.99 -22.42 -0.11
C HIS A 205 1.84 -22.73 1.38
N THR A 206 2.92 -23.16 2.02
CA THR A 206 2.96 -23.34 3.48
C THR A 206 3.94 -22.33 4.09
N LEU A 207 3.48 -21.54 5.06
CA LEU A 207 4.35 -20.66 5.84
C LEU A 207 5.33 -21.51 6.68
N LYS A 208 6.61 -21.12 6.69
CA LYS A 208 7.62 -21.70 7.58
C LYS A 208 7.97 -20.77 8.72
N CYS A 209 8.25 -19.52 8.40
CA CYS A 209 8.43 -18.46 9.39
C CYS A 209 8.03 -17.12 8.79
N ILE A 210 7.67 -16.20 9.67
CA ILE A 210 7.53 -14.79 9.35
C ILE A 210 8.24 -13.98 10.42
N THR A 211 8.92 -12.91 10.00
CA THR A 211 9.53 -11.95 10.91
C THR A 211 9.43 -10.55 10.34
N ARG A 212 9.40 -9.57 11.25
CA ARG A 212 9.74 -8.19 10.93
C ARG A 212 11.25 -8.09 10.68
N ILE A 213 11.65 -7.25 9.75
CA ILE A 213 13.04 -6.98 9.38
C ILE A 213 13.27 -5.48 9.25
N LEU A 214 14.54 -5.08 9.15
CA LEU A 214 14.95 -3.68 9.10
C LEU A 214 14.49 -2.90 10.34
N ASP A 215 14.32 -3.59 11.48
CA ASP A 215 13.84 -3.01 12.74
C ASP A 215 14.96 -2.77 13.76
N ASP A 216 16.21 -2.74 13.28
CA ASP A 216 17.38 -2.36 14.06
C ASP A 216 17.37 -0.83 14.28
N PRO A 217 17.32 -0.35 15.55
CA PRO A 217 17.29 1.08 15.86
C PRO A 217 18.52 1.86 15.38
N TYR A 218 19.69 1.23 15.31
CA TYR A 218 20.92 1.87 14.83
C TYR A 218 20.86 2.09 13.31
N VAL A 219 20.43 1.07 12.57
CA VAL A 219 20.25 1.16 11.10
C VAL A 219 19.19 2.23 10.77
N GLN A 220 18.09 2.26 11.51
CA GLN A 220 17.04 3.26 11.29
C GLN A 220 17.51 4.70 11.52
N LYS A 221 18.29 4.93 12.58
CA LYS A 221 18.83 6.26 12.89
C LYS A 221 19.88 6.75 11.90
N GLN A 222 20.68 5.85 11.31
CA GLN A 222 21.76 6.24 10.40
C GLN A 222 21.34 6.35 8.95
N HIS A 223 20.48 5.44 8.50
CA HIS A 223 20.18 5.27 7.08
C HIS A 223 18.78 5.71 6.69
N TYR A 224 17.92 6.09 7.66
CA TYR A 224 16.67 6.78 7.38
C TYR A 224 15.85 6.07 6.29
N ILE A 225 15.61 4.75 6.46
CA ILE A 225 15.18 3.87 5.36
C ILE A 225 13.68 4.03 5.07
N SER A 226 12.83 3.98 6.11
CA SER A 226 11.36 4.00 5.97
C SER A 226 10.69 4.23 7.32
N ASP A 227 9.48 4.79 7.31
CA ASP A 227 8.58 4.88 8.45
C ASP A 227 7.85 3.54 8.74
N HIS A 228 7.85 2.61 7.77
CA HIS A 228 7.45 1.21 7.94
C HIS A 228 8.65 0.27 8.07
N TYR A 229 8.51 -0.77 8.91
CA TYR A 229 9.42 -1.90 8.97
C TYR A 229 9.08 -2.96 7.92
N GLY A 230 10.10 -3.64 7.39
CA GLY A 230 9.91 -4.68 6.39
C GLY A 230 9.34 -5.97 6.98
N VAL A 231 8.67 -6.75 6.13
CA VAL A 231 8.13 -8.07 6.47
C VAL A 231 8.79 -9.14 5.62
N MET A 232 9.35 -10.17 6.26
CA MET A 232 9.97 -11.31 5.57
C MET A 232 9.26 -12.61 5.93
N ALA A 233 8.77 -13.32 4.91
CA ALA A 233 8.24 -14.67 5.05
C ALA A 233 9.14 -15.70 4.37
N THR A 234 9.43 -16.80 5.05
CA THR A 234 9.97 -18.01 4.44
C THR A 234 8.82 -18.98 4.20
N ILE A 235 8.70 -19.48 2.97
CA ILE A 235 7.62 -20.38 2.57
C ILE A 235 8.17 -21.69 2.00
N LYS A 236 7.46 -22.79 2.26
CA LYS A 236 7.63 -24.03 1.51
C LYS A 236 6.77 -23.93 0.24
N VAL A 237 7.46 -23.85 -0.89
CA VAL A 237 6.82 -23.75 -2.21
C VAL A 237 6.13 -25.07 -2.54
N ARG A 238 4.86 -25.01 -2.92
CA ARG A 238 4.16 -26.16 -3.52
C ARG A 238 4.64 -26.27 -4.96
N LYS A 239 5.14 -27.43 -5.35
CA LYS A 239 5.52 -27.68 -6.75
C LYS A 239 4.29 -27.46 -7.64
N SER A 240 4.39 -26.49 -8.54
CA SER A 240 3.48 -26.36 -9.68
C SER A 240 3.56 -27.64 -10.51
N LYS A 241 2.43 -28.18 -10.98
CA LYS A 241 2.40 -29.33 -11.91
C LYS A 241 2.79 -28.93 -13.36
N TYR A 242 3.29 -27.72 -13.55
CA TYR A 242 3.70 -27.14 -14.83
C TYR A 242 5.13 -26.62 -14.71
#